data_AF-A0A382DMZ0-F1
#
_entry.id   AF-A0A382DMZ0-F1
#
_cell.length_a   1.000
_cell.length_b   1.000
_cell.length_c   1.000
_cell.angle_alpha   90.00
_cell.angle_beta   90.00
_cell.angle_gamma   90.00
#
_symmetry.space_group_name_H-M   'P 1'
#
loop_
_entity.id
_entity.type
_entity.pdbx_description
1 polymer ?
#
loop_
_entity_poly.entity_id
_entity_poly.type
_entity_poly.pdbx_seq_one_letter_code
_entity_poly.pdbx_strand_id
1 'polypeptide(L)'
;MDASAESLTVGKILESVAGWLWGMPLLVLLIGGGVFFMVYSRFTPFFYLWHSIQILRGKFSDPNDPGEINHFQALCSALSGTVGMGNIGGVAVAVTTGGPGALFWMWVCALVGMATKFFTCSLAVMYRGRDAQGQVQGGPMYFIVEGLGAKWKPLAMAFCFFGVFGCLPLFSSNQLTAFVTEMFFKPNDWFVGADKNVTALGQGVFGTAMALFVGTVIFGGIKRIGKVAARLVPFMVLLYGGCALVILFTHAAQVPEAIVLIFRDAFTGDAVAGGVLGAVISTGVRRAAFSNEAGMGTEAMAHGAAKTKEPIREGLVAMLGPMIDTLIVCTITGLIILSTGVWESTGDNPDGVLLTAEAFTKGIPVAGPYLL
;
A
#
# COMPACT_ATOMS: atom_id res chain seq x y z
N MET A 1 -14.19 34.96 30.71
CA MET A 1 -12.79 35.33 30.98
C MET A 1 -12.18 34.14 31.71
N ASP A 2 -11.40 33.25 31.11
CA ASP A 2 -10.73 33.25 29.83
C ASP A 2 -10.78 31.84 29.24
N ALA A 3 -11.40 31.71 28.06
CA ALA A 3 -11.08 30.63 27.15
C ALA A 3 -9.71 30.98 26.59
N SER A 4 -8.67 30.30 27.08
CA SER A 4 -7.33 30.36 26.50
C SER A 4 -7.45 30.07 25.01
N ALA A 5 -7.24 31.11 24.20
CA ALA A 5 -7.02 30.97 22.77
C ALA A 5 -5.78 30.10 22.61
N GLU A 6 -5.97 28.79 22.42
CA GLU A 6 -4.87 27.89 22.04
C GLU A 6 -4.24 28.48 20.77
N SER A 7 -2.92 28.69 20.81
CA SER A 7 -2.20 29.23 19.67
C SER A 7 -2.33 28.30 18.47
N LEU A 8 -2.88 28.82 17.37
CA LEU A 8 -2.92 28.17 16.06
C LEU A 8 -1.48 27.97 15.56
N THR A 9 -0.90 26.81 15.90
CA THR A 9 0.44 26.45 15.43
C THR A 9 0.35 25.98 13.98
N VAL A 10 1.39 26.23 13.18
CA VAL A 10 1.47 25.74 11.79
C VAL A 10 1.19 24.23 11.72
N GLY A 11 1.65 23.45 12.71
CA GLY A 11 1.37 22.02 12.81
C GLY A 11 -0.13 21.69 12.89
N LYS A 12 -0.89 22.38 13.76
CA LYS A 12 -2.35 22.18 13.89
C LYS A 12 -3.10 22.55 12.62
N ILE A 13 -2.65 23.58 11.90
CA ILE A 13 -3.21 23.97 10.60
C ILE A 13 -2.96 22.86 9.57
N LEU A 14 -1.73 22.38 9.46
CA LEU A 14 -1.36 21.30 8.54
C LEU A 14 -2.15 20.01 8.83
N GLU A 15 -2.29 19.66 10.11
CA GLU A 15 -3.08 18.50 10.55
C GLU A 15 -4.56 18.65 10.18
N SER A 16 -5.15 19.82 10.40
CA SER A 16 -6.54 20.10 10.05
C SER A 16 -6.78 20.03 8.54
N VAL A 17 -5.88 20.63 7.74
CA VAL A 17 -5.95 20.60 6.28
C VAL A 17 -5.75 19.19 5.75
N ALA A 18 -4.78 18.44 6.28
CA ALA A 18 -4.55 17.05 5.93
C ALA A 18 -5.78 16.19 6.27
N GLY A 19 -6.35 16.35 7.47
CA GLY A 19 -7.56 15.64 7.89
C GLY A 19 -8.76 15.91 6.99
N TRP A 20 -8.92 17.15 6.53
CA TRP A 20 -9.95 17.53 5.58
C TRP A 20 -9.70 16.95 4.17
N LEU A 21 -8.47 17.06 3.66
CA LEU A 21 -8.09 16.52 2.34
C LEU A 21 -8.29 15.01 2.28
N TRP A 22 -7.79 14.28 3.28
CA TRP A 22 -7.98 12.83 3.41
C TRP A 22 -9.41 12.44 3.81
N GLY A 23 -10.30 13.42 4.06
CA GLY A 23 -11.72 13.21 4.37
C GLY A 23 -12.57 12.90 3.14
N MET A 24 -13.79 13.42 3.16
CA MET A 24 -14.78 13.20 2.10
C MET A 24 -14.30 13.61 0.69
N PRO A 25 -13.56 14.72 0.48
CA PRO A 25 -13.12 15.11 -0.86
C PRO A 25 -12.30 14.03 -1.57
N LEU A 26 -11.29 13.48 -0.89
CA LEU A 26 -10.46 12.39 -1.44
C LEU A 26 -11.29 11.13 -1.67
N LEU A 27 -12.16 10.78 -0.72
CA LEU A 27 -13.03 9.60 -0.85
C LEU A 27 -13.92 9.70 -2.10
N VAL A 28 -14.57 10.86 -2.31
CA VAL A 28 -15.42 11.11 -3.48
C VAL A 28 -14.60 11.07 -4.77
N LEU A 29 -13.41 11.67 -4.79
CA LEU A 29 -12.58 11.68 -6.00
C LEU A 29 -12.03 10.28 -6.35
N LEU A 30 -11.54 9.56 -5.35
CA LEU A 30 -10.87 8.27 -5.52
C LEU A 30 -11.88 7.15 -5.80
N ILE A 31 -12.92 7.03 -4.96
CA ILE A 31 -13.98 6.04 -5.16
C ILE A 31 -14.86 6.45 -6.34
N GLY A 32 -15.31 7.70 -6.40
CA GLY A 32 -16.16 8.17 -7.49
C GLY A 32 -15.46 8.13 -8.85
N GLY A 33 -14.18 8.52 -8.92
CA GLY A 33 -13.37 8.44 -10.13
C GLY A 33 -13.13 7.01 -10.59
N GLY A 34 -12.80 6.09 -9.68
CA GLY A 34 -12.64 4.68 -10.03
C GLY A 34 -13.95 4.01 -10.42
N VAL A 35 -15.07 4.32 -9.76
CA VAL A 35 -16.41 3.85 -10.13
C VAL A 35 -16.77 4.38 -11.52
N PHE A 36 -16.49 5.65 -11.81
CA PHE A 36 -16.64 6.21 -13.14
C PHE A 36 -15.86 5.40 -14.17
N PHE A 37 -14.58 5.10 -13.95
CA PHE A 37 -13.78 4.29 -14.86
C PHE A 37 -14.31 2.87 -15.02
N MET A 38 -14.76 2.25 -13.94
CA MET A 38 -15.32 0.90 -13.93
C MET A 38 -16.61 0.82 -14.77
N VAL A 39 -17.52 1.78 -14.60
CA VAL A 39 -18.77 1.87 -15.38
C VAL A 39 -18.49 2.28 -16.83
N TYR A 40 -17.65 3.28 -17.05
CA TYR A 40 -17.26 3.75 -18.40
C TYR A 40 -16.64 2.64 -19.24
N SER A 41 -15.74 1.85 -18.63
CA SER A 41 -15.13 0.69 -19.28
C SER A 41 -16.05 -0.53 -19.36
N ARG A 42 -17.28 -0.47 -18.83
CA ARG A 42 -18.23 -1.60 -18.76
C ARG A 42 -17.62 -2.83 -18.10
N PHE A 43 -16.79 -2.64 -17.08
CA PHE A 43 -16.03 -3.69 -16.41
C PHE A 43 -15.11 -4.51 -17.34
N THR A 44 -14.85 -4.04 -18.57
CA THR A 44 -14.09 -4.78 -19.58
C THR A 44 -12.72 -5.25 -19.07
N PRO A 45 -11.89 -4.43 -18.40
CA PRO A 45 -10.57 -4.85 -17.93
C PRO A 45 -10.61 -6.10 -17.03
N PHE A 46 -11.65 -6.23 -16.19
CA PHE A 46 -11.80 -7.36 -15.26
C PHE A 46 -12.00 -8.70 -15.98
N PHE A 47 -12.56 -8.70 -17.20
CA PHE A 47 -12.70 -9.93 -17.99
C PHE A 47 -11.37 -10.39 -18.64
N TYR A 48 -10.34 -9.53 -18.64
CA TYR A 48 -9.02 -9.82 -19.22
C TYR A 48 -7.94 -10.12 -18.17
N LEU A 49 -8.33 -10.47 -16.94
CA LEU A 49 -7.39 -10.88 -15.88
C LEU A 49 -6.49 -12.06 -16.28
N TRP A 50 -6.99 -13.01 -17.07
CA TRP A 50 -6.13 -14.08 -17.57
C TRP A 50 -5.09 -13.58 -18.59
N HIS A 51 -5.47 -12.58 -19.39
CA HIS A 51 -4.57 -11.98 -20.36
C HIS A 51 -3.45 -11.19 -19.67
N SER A 52 -3.74 -10.48 -18.56
CA SER A 52 -2.71 -9.80 -17.78
C SER A 52 -1.66 -10.76 -17.23
N ILE A 53 -2.07 -11.94 -16.75
CA ILE A 53 -1.14 -12.99 -16.31
C ILE A 53 -0.27 -13.50 -17.48
N GLN A 54 -0.83 -13.64 -18.69
CA GLN A 54 -0.05 -14.02 -19.87
C GLN A 54 0.99 -12.96 -20.26
N ILE A 55 0.63 -11.67 -20.19
CA ILE A 55 1.55 -10.55 -20.41
C ILE A 55 2.67 -10.59 -19.37
N LEU A 56 2.32 -10.78 -18.09
CA LEU A 56 3.27 -10.85 -16.98
C LEU A 56 4.30 -11.98 -17.15
N ARG A 57 3.86 -13.12 -17.70
CA ARG A 57 4.73 -14.27 -18.05
C ARG A 57 5.63 -14.02 -19.26
N GLY A 58 5.56 -12.86 -19.88
CA GLY A 58 6.40 -12.45 -21.01
C GLY A 58 5.91 -12.93 -22.39
N LYS A 59 4.71 -13.52 -22.50
CA LYS A 59 4.19 -14.07 -23.77
C LYS A 59 4.03 -13.02 -24.87
N PHE A 60 3.84 -11.76 -24.49
CA PHE A 60 3.60 -10.63 -25.39
C PHE A 60 4.70 -9.55 -25.29
N SER A 61 5.84 -9.87 -24.69
CA SER A 61 6.96 -8.94 -24.53
C SER A 61 7.88 -8.98 -25.74
N ASP A 62 8.25 -7.81 -26.25
CA ASP A 62 9.33 -7.67 -27.23
C ASP A 62 10.56 -7.01 -26.56
N PRO A 63 11.75 -7.62 -26.59
CA PRO A 63 12.96 -7.03 -26.03
C PRO A 63 13.31 -5.65 -26.61
N ASN A 64 12.87 -5.36 -27.84
CA ASN A 64 13.11 -4.12 -28.57
C ASN A 64 12.07 -3.03 -28.28
N ASP A 65 10.99 -3.34 -27.55
CA ASP A 65 10.00 -2.33 -27.16
C ASP A 65 10.64 -1.25 -26.26
N PRO A 66 10.18 0.02 -26.36
CA PRO A 66 10.70 1.12 -25.57
C PRO A 66 10.37 0.93 -24.09
N GLY A 67 11.37 1.21 -23.24
CA GLY A 67 11.29 1.07 -21.78
C GLY A 67 12.56 0.44 -21.20
N GLU A 68 12.63 0.40 -19.88
CA GLU A 68 13.84 -0.02 -19.16
C GLU A 68 13.71 -1.37 -18.48
N ILE A 69 12.49 -1.72 -18.04
CA ILE A 69 12.19 -2.92 -17.27
C ILE A 69 11.04 -3.70 -17.92
N ASN A 70 10.96 -5.02 -17.72
CA ASN A 70 9.84 -5.79 -18.27
C ASN A 70 8.57 -5.64 -17.40
N HIS A 71 7.42 -6.10 -17.92
CA HIS A 71 6.12 -6.05 -17.21
C HIS A 71 6.16 -6.63 -15.80
N PHE A 72 6.86 -7.75 -15.60
CA PHE A 72 6.97 -8.40 -14.29
C PHE A 72 7.80 -7.57 -13.31
N GLN A 73 8.90 -7.00 -13.77
CA GLN A 73 9.72 -6.08 -12.99
C GLN A 73 8.95 -4.81 -12.66
N ALA A 74 8.15 -4.27 -13.59
CA ALA A 74 7.32 -3.09 -13.34
C ALA A 74 6.27 -3.37 -12.25
N LEU A 75 5.53 -4.47 -12.37
CA LEU A 75 4.57 -4.89 -11.35
C LEU A 75 5.26 -5.14 -10.00
N CYS A 76 6.37 -5.88 -9.97
CA CYS A 76 7.08 -6.14 -8.72
C CYS A 76 7.68 -4.86 -8.11
N SER A 77 8.15 -3.91 -8.92
CA SER A 77 8.63 -2.61 -8.43
C SER A 77 7.49 -1.81 -7.80
N ALA A 78 6.33 -1.75 -8.45
CA ALA A 78 5.14 -1.10 -7.86
C ALA A 78 4.73 -1.82 -6.57
N LEU A 79 4.62 -3.16 -6.61
CA LEU A 79 4.25 -3.98 -5.45
C LEU A 79 5.27 -3.90 -4.31
N SER A 80 6.55 -3.63 -4.58
CA SER A 80 7.55 -3.50 -3.51
C SER A 80 7.36 -2.26 -2.65
N GLY A 81 6.66 -1.24 -3.17
CA GLY A 81 6.26 -0.06 -2.39
C GLY A 81 4.98 -0.31 -1.59
N THR A 82 4.08 -1.15 -2.11
CA THR A 82 2.78 -1.42 -1.49
C THR A 82 2.83 -2.60 -0.54
N VAL A 83 3.24 -3.78 -1.01
CA VAL A 83 3.28 -5.01 -0.23
C VAL A 83 4.46 -4.98 0.74
N GLY A 84 4.19 -4.75 2.02
CA GLY A 84 5.21 -4.63 3.06
C GLY A 84 4.64 -4.35 4.44
N MET A 85 5.52 -3.86 5.33
CA MET A 85 5.18 -3.44 6.70
C MET A 85 4.05 -2.41 6.74
N GLY A 86 3.96 -1.56 5.71
CA GLY A 86 2.89 -0.58 5.56
C GLY A 86 1.51 -1.22 5.45
N ASN A 87 1.40 -2.37 4.80
CA ASN A 87 0.11 -3.01 4.53
C ASN A 87 -0.24 -3.99 5.64
N ILE A 88 0.76 -4.68 6.17
CA ILE A 88 0.63 -5.54 7.36
C ILE A 88 0.17 -4.70 8.56
N GLY A 89 0.88 -3.61 8.88
CA GLY A 89 0.48 -2.70 9.94
C GLY A 89 -0.78 -1.89 9.61
N GLY A 90 -0.97 -1.53 8.34
CA GLY A 90 -2.13 -0.76 7.89
C GLY A 90 -3.46 -1.49 8.07
N VAL A 91 -3.50 -2.79 7.78
CA VAL A 91 -4.70 -3.63 8.00
C VAL A 91 -4.99 -3.77 9.50
N ALA A 92 -3.97 -4.00 10.32
CA ALA A 92 -4.13 -4.05 11.77
C ALA A 92 -4.76 -2.77 12.32
N VAL A 93 -4.22 -1.60 11.93
CA VAL A 93 -4.78 -0.30 12.32
C VAL A 93 -6.21 -0.14 11.78
N ALA A 94 -6.49 -0.58 10.56
CA ALA A 94 -7.83 -0.50 9.99
C ALA A 94 -8.86 -1.29 10.81
N VAL A 95 -8.51 -2.52 11.20
CA VAL A 95 -9.38 -3.41 11.98
C VAL A 95 -9.58 -2.90 13.40
N THR A 96 -8.54 -2.40 14.07
CA THR A 96 -8.66 -1.94 15.46
C THR A 96 -9.35 -0.58 15.58
N THR A 97 -9.09 0.34 14.66
CA THR A 97 -9.66 1.71 14.73
C THR A 97 -10.99 1.84 14.01
N GLY A 98 -11.19 1.08 12.92
CA GLY A 98 -12.38 1.11 12.09
C GLY A 98 -13.29 -0.11 12.25
N GLY A 99 -12.93 -1.08 13.08
CA GLY A 99 -13.64 -2.35 13.22
C GLY A 99 -13.33 -3.36 12.09
N PRO A 100 -13.71 -4.63 12.27
CA PRO A 100 -13.57 -5.68 11.25
C PRO A 100 -14.18 -5.31 9.89
N GLY A 101 -15.24 -4.51 9.88
CA GLY A 101 -15.96 -4.04 8.70
C GLY A 101 -15.13 -3.13 7.78
N ALA A 102 -14.06 -2.51 8.31
CA ALA A 102 -13.14 -1.71 7.50
C ALA A 102 -12.51 -2.56 6.37
N LEU A 103 -12.28 -3.86 6.61
CA LEU A 103 -11.68 -4.76 5.63
C LEU A 103 -12.58 -4.97 4.40
N PHE A 104 -13.91 -5.03 4.59
CA PHE A 104 -14.85 -5.08 3.48
C PHE A 104 -14.74 -3.84 2.58
N TRP A 105 -14.68 -2.66 3.18
CA TRP A 105 -14.52 -1.42 2.43
C TRP A 105 -13.15 -1.28 1.78
N MET A 106 -12.12 -1.91 2.36
CA MET A 106 -10.83 -2.08 1.67
C MET A 106 -10.97 -2.91 0.40
N TRP A 107 -11.77 -4.00 0.40
CA TRP A 107 -12.03 -4.79 -0.81
C TRP A 107 -12.76 -4.01 -1.89
N VAL A 108 -13.80 -3.26 -1.50
CA VAL A 108 -14.54 -2.39 -2.43
C VAL A 108 -13.58 -1.37 -3.06
N CYS A 109 -12.77 -0.71 -2.23
CA CYS A 109 -11.78 0.26 -2.71
C CYS A 109 -10.73 -0.39 -3.61
N ALA A 110 -10.31 -1.63 -3.35
CA ALA A 110 -9.37 -2.35 -4.19
C ALA A 110 -9.95 -2.66 -5.58
N LEU A 111 -11.20 -3.15 -5.65
CA LEU A 111 -11.89 -3.40 -6.92
C LEU A 111 -12.02 -2.12 -7.75
N VAL A 112 -12.43 -1.03 -7.11
CA VAL A 112 -12.50 0.30 -7.74
C VAL A 112 -11.10 0.76 -8.16
N GLY A 113 -10.10 0.53 -7.31
CA GLY A 113 -8.70 0.88 -7.55
C GLY A 113 -8.07 0.11 -8.72
N MET A 114 -8.50 -1.13 -8.98
CA MET A 114 -8.07 -1.89 -10.16
C MET A 114 -8.44 -1.16 -11.45
N ALA A 115 -9.65 -0.60 -11.53
CA ALA A 115 -10.09 0.20 -12.67
C ALA A 115 -9.28 1.48 -12.79
N THR A 116 -9.07 2.21 -11.69
CA THR A 116 -8.24 3.43 -11.67
C THR A 116 -6.82 3.13 -12.16
N LYS A 117 -6.16 2.09 -11.63
CA LYS A 117 -4.81 1.67 -12.01
C LYS A 117 -4.73 1.31 -13.49
N PHE A 118 -5.72 0.59 -14.01
CA PHE A 118 -5.76 0.24 -15.43
C PHE A 118 -5.63 1.50 -16.30
N PHE A 119 -6.44 2.52 -16.03
CA PHE A 119 -6.41 3.76 -16.82
C PHE A 119 -5.14 4.58 -16.57
N THR A 120 -4.75 4.80 -15.31
CA THR A 120 -3.58 5.65 -14.99
C THR A 120 -2.28 5.06 -15.55
N CYS A 121 -2.10 3.74 -15.46
CA CYS A 121 -0.91 3.08 -16.00
C CYS A 121 -0.95 2.94 -17.52
N SER A 122 -2.13 2.79 -18.14
CA SER A 122 -2.24 2.92 -19.60
C SER A 122 -1.88 4.32 -20.07
N LEU A 123 -2.35 5.37 -19.40
CA LEU A 123 -1.99 6.75 -19.74
C LEU A 123 -0.48 7.01 -19.57
N ALA A 124 0.13 6.42 -18.54
CA ALA A 124 1.57 6.55 -18.30
C ALA A 124 2.45 5.90 -19.39
N VAL A 125 1.91 4.96 -20.17
CA VAL A 125 2.57 4.42 -21.36
C VAL A 125 2.20 5.22 -22.61
N MET A 126 0.93 5.60 -22.75
CA MET A 126 0.41 6.30 -23.93
C MET A 126 1.05 7.70 -24.10
N TYR A 127 1.27 8.41 -22.99
CA TYR A 127 1.77 9.79 -22.96
C TYR A 127 3.15 9.89 -22.33
N ARG A 128 4.05 8.97 -22.71
CA ARG A 128 5.45 8.99 -22.26
C ARG A 128 6.19 10.21 -22.82
N GLY A 129 7.02 10.80 -21.98
CA GLY A 129 8.01 11.79 -22.39
C GLY A 129 9.41 11.22 -22.41
N ARG A 130 10.39 12.11 -22.51
CA ARG A 130 11.81 11.79 -22.36
C ARG A 130 12.44 12.63 -21.25
N ASP A 131 13.37 12.04 -20.52
CA ASP A 131 14.20 12.79 -19.58
C ASP A 131 15.37 13.50 -20.28
N ALA A 132 16.20 14.19 -19.50
CA ALA A 132 17.38 14.91 -19.99
C ALA A 132 18.42 14.00 -20.66
N GLN A 133 18.40 12.71 -20.36
CA GLN A 133 19.26 11.68 -20.94
C GLN A 133 18.61 10.99 -22.15
N GLY A 134 17.43 11.44 -22.56
CA GLY A 134 16.67 10.90 -23.69
C GLY A 134 16.01 9.55 -23.39
N GLN A 135 16.05 9.06 -22.14
CA GLN A 135 15.35 7.83 -21.75
C GLN A 135 13.86 8.08 -21.70
N VAL A 136 13.09 7.05 -22.05
CA VAL A 136 11.64 7.10 -22.06
C VAL A 136 11.14 7.04 -20.62
N GLN A 137 10.36 8.05 -20.22
CA GLN A 137 9.79 8.14 -18.88
C GLN A 137 8.28 8.30 -18.95
N GLY A 138 7.59 7.73 -17.97
CA GLY A 138 6.14 7.78 -17.83
C GLY A 138 5.72 8.13 -16.41
N GLY A 139 4.44 8.49 -16.27
CA GLY A 139 3.86 8.85 -14.98
C GLY A 139 2.97 10.09 -15.07
N PRO A 140 2.38 10.53 -13.96
CA PRO A 140 1.38 11.60 -13.96
C PRO A 140 1.88 12.93 -14.49
N MET A 141 3.09 13.32 -14.12
CA MET A 141 3.74 14.51 -14.64
C MET A 141 3.84 14.53 -16.17
N TYR A 142 4.07 13.37 -16.80
CA TYR A 142 4.16 13.25 -18.25
C TYR A 142 2.79 13.24 -18.91
N PHE A 143 1.84 12.41 -18.45
CA PHE A 143 0.53 12.39 -19.10
C PHE A 143 -0.29 13.67 -18.90
N ILE A 144 0.01 14.47 -17.86
CA ILE A 144 -0.56 15.81 -17.70
C ILE A 144 -0.02 16.74 -18.78
N VAL A 145 1.30 16.80 -18.98
CA VAL A 145 1.92 17.74 -19.94
C VAL A 145 1.71 17.29 -21.39
N GLU A 146 1.98 16.02 -21.68
CA GLU A 146 1.90 15.44 -23.03
C GLU A 146 0.46 15.13 -23.45
N GLY A 147 -0.43 14.84 -22.49
CA GLY A 147 -1.83 14.50 -22.77
C GLY A 147 -2.79 15.69 -22.69
N LEU A 148 -2.75 16.48 -21.62
CA LEU A 148 -3.64 17.64 -21.45
C LEU A 148 -3.06 18.93 -22.08
N GLY A 149 -1.75 18.94 -22.36
CA GLY A 149 -1.03 20.03 -22.99
C GLY A 149 -0.36 20.99 -21.99
N ALA A 150 0.54 21.83 -22.53
CA ALA A 150 1.42 22.69 -21.74
C ALA A 150 0.71 23.67 -20.77
N LYS A 151 -0.56 24.00 -21.01
CA LYS A 151 -1.37 24.84 -20.11
C LYS A 151 -1.56 24.19 -18.72
N TRP A 152 -1.48 22.86 -18.63
CA TRP A 152 -1.59 22.10 -17.38
C TRP A 152 -0.25 21.81 -16.71
N LYS A 153 0.86 22.36 -17.23
CA LYS A 153 2.19 22.26 -16.61
C LYS A 153 2.22 22.64 -15.12
N PRO A 154 1.47 23.66 -14.64
CA PRO A 154 1.40 23.94 -13.20
C PRO A 154 0.93 22.74 -12.36
N LEU A 155 -0.01 21.93 -12.87
CA LEU A 155 -0.50 20.75 -12.17
C LEU A 155 0.55 19.63 -12.15
N ALA A 156 1.28 19.43 -13.25
CA ALA A 156 2.40 18.49 -13.29
C ALA A 156 3.53 18.89 -12.31
N MET A 157 3.86 20.19 -12.25
CA MET A 157 4.83 20.70 -11.29
C MET A 157 4.36 20.56 -9.84
N ALA A 158 3.07 20.78 -9.57
CA ALA A 158 2.48 20.53 -8.26
C ALA A 158 2.60 19.04 -7.87
N PHE A 159 2.27 18.12 -8.79
CA PHE A 159 2.46 16.68 -8.58
C PHE A 159 3.92 16.35 -8.23
N CYS A 160 4.89 16.87 -8.99
CA CYS A 160 6.30 16.65 -8.70
C CYS A 160 6.71 17.20 -7.33
N PHE A 161 6.27 18.42 -6.98
CA PHE A 161 6.59 19.05 -5.70
C PHE A 161 6.04 18.25 -4.52
N PHE A 162 4.75 17.88 -4.56
CA PHE A 162 4.17 17.06 -3.49
C PHE A 162 4.74 15.65 -3.47
N GLY A 163 5.09 15.08 -4.63
CA GLY A 163 5.71 13.76 -4.75
C GLY A 163 7.05 13.65 -4.04
N VAL A 164 7.84 14.73 -3.92
CA VAL A 164 9.10 14.73 -3.15
C VAL A 164 8.86 14.35 -1.68
N PHE A 165 7.76 14.83 -1.10
CA PHE A 165 7.42 14.58 0.30
C PHE A 165 6.49 13.37 0.47
N GLY A 166 5.52 13.21 -0.44
CA GLY A 166 4.52 12.15 -0.39
C GLY A 166 5.08 10.75 -0.65
N CYS A 167 6.15 10.64 -1.45
CA CYS A 167 6.82 9.37 -1.71
C CYS A 167 7.84 8.97 -0.62
N LEU A 168 7.97 9.74 0.46
CA LEU A 168 8.86 9.37 1.56
C LEU A 168 8.30 8.14 2.30
N PRO A 169 9.10 7.09 2.55
CA PRO A 169 8.62 5.85 3.17
C PRO A 169 8.46 5.97 4.69
N LEU A 170 7.96 7.10 5.20
CA LEU A 170 7.92 7.43 6.63
C LEU A 170 7.13 6.36 7.42
N PHE A 171 5.96 5.99 6.93
CA PHE A 171 5.12 4.98 7.58
C PHE A 171 5.85 3.62 7.65
N SER A 172 6.33 3.11 6.51
CA SER A 172 7.03 1.82 6.45
C SER A 172 8.32 1.80 7.29
N SER A 173 9.06 2.91 7.32
CA SER A 173 10.31 3.04 8.10
C SER A 173 10.05 3.07 9.60
N ASN A 174 8.98 3.74 10.03
CA ASN A 174 8.55 3.77 11.42
C ASN A 174 8.08 2.39 11.88
N GLN A 175 7.21 1.73 11.10
CA GLN A 175 6.76 0.36 11.41
C GLN A 175 7.95 -0.61 11.50
N LEU A 176 8.92 -0.52 10.59
CA LEU A 176 10.13 -1.35 10.64
C LEU A 176 10.97 -1.12 11.89
N THR A 177 11.14 0.15 12.27
CA THR A 177 11.90 0.50 13.46
C THR A 177 11.21 -0.01 14.73
N ALA A 178 9.89 0.17 14.83
CA ALA A 178 9.09 -0.31 15.95
C ALA A 178 9.15 -1.84 16.08
N PHE A 179 8.94 -2.55 14.98
CA PHE A 179 9.03 -4.02 14.96
C PHE A 179 10.40 -4.54 15.40
N VAL A 180 11.49 -4.01 14.83
CA VAL A 180 12.85 -4.43 15.20
C VAL A 180 13.15 -4.12 16.67
N THR A 181 12.68 -2.97 17.15
CA THR A 181 12.86 -2.54 18.54
C THR A 181 12.17 -3.49 19.51
N GLU A 182 10.89 -3.77 19.31
CA GLU A 182 10.08 -4.54 20.25
C GLU A 182 10.30 -6.06 20.12
N MET A 183 10.51 -6.58 18.91
CA MET A 183 10.63 -8.02 18.68
C MET A 183 12.06 -8.55 18.81
N PHE A 184 13.07 -7.70 18.64
CA PHE A 184 14.47 -8.13 18.63
C PHE A 184 15.33 -7.40 19.64
N PHE A 185 15.36 -6.07 19.63
CA PHE A 185 16.33 -5.34 20.46
C PHE A 185 16.00 -5.46 21.95
N LYS A 186 14.74 -5.17 22.34
CA LYS A 186 14.30 -5.27 23.73
C LYS A 186 14.39 -6.69 24.31
N PRO A 187 13.89 -7.75 23.64
CA PRO A 187 13.93 -9.11 24.21
C PRO A 187 15.34 -9.70 24.32
N ASN A 188 16.31 -9.22 23.54
CA ASN A 188 17.69 -9.69 23.56
C ASN A 188 18.66 -8.74 24.30
N ASP A 189 18.14 -7.70 24.97
CA ASP A 189 18.93 -6.67 25.64
C ASP A 189 19.97 -5.98 24.73
N TRP A 190 19.69 -5.89 23.42
CA TRP A 190 20.59 -5.24 22.45
C TRP A 190 20.38 -3.73 22.40
N PHE A 191 21.42 -2.97 22.71
CA PHE A 191 21.39 -1.50 22.70
C PHE A 191 20.31 -0.91 23.62
N VAL A 192 19.89 -1.64 24.65
CA VAL A 192 18.86 -1.23 25.62
C VAL A 192 19.51 -0.46 26.77
N GLY A 193 18.98 0.71 27.07
CA GLY A 193 19.41 1.57 28.18
C GLY A 193 18.80 1.16 29.53
N ALA A 194 19.19 1.87 30.59
CA ALA A 194 18.66 1.63 31.93
C ALA A 194 17.14 1.85 32.04
N ASP A 195 16.55 2.65 31.14
CA ASP A 195 15.12 2.92 31.02
C ASP A 195 14.35 1.84 30.22
N LYS A 196 15.02 0.74 29.84
CA LYS A 196 14.50 -0.33 28.98
C LYS A 196 14.09 0.12 27.57
N ASN A 197 14.52 1.30 27.14
CA ASN A 197 14.35 1.76 25.77
C ASN A 197 15.62 1.52 24.95
N VAL A 198 15.44 1.39 23.64
CA VAL A 198 16.58 1.33 22.72
C VAL A 198 17.26 2.69 22.71
N THR A 199 18.57 2.68 22.96
CA THR A 199 19.41 3.87 22.96
C THR A 199 19.45 4.53 21.58
N ALA A 200 19.70 5.85 21.55
CA ALA A 200 19.89 6.59 20.30
C ALA A 200 21.00 5.99 19.41
N LEU A 201 22.02 5.39 20.03
CA LEU A 201 23.07 4.67 19.31
C LEU A 201 22.51 3.44 18.58
N GLY A 202 21.67 2.62 19.25
CA GLY A 202 21.03 1.46 18.63
C GLY A 202 20.14 1.85 17.45
N GLN A 203 19.30 2.88 17.61
CA GLN A 203 18.47 3.41 16.53
C GLN A 203 19.32 3.97 15.37
N GLY A 204 20.38 4.72 15.68
CA GLY A 204 21.28 5.29 14.68
C GLY A 204 22.04 4.22 13.88
N VAL A 205 22.52 3.16 14.54
CA VAL A 205 23.19 2.04 13.88
C VAL A 205 22.22 1.30 12.96
N PHE A 206 21.01 0.97 13.45
CA PHE A 206 20.00 0.30 12.62
C PHE A 206 19.60 1.14 11.41
N GLY A 207 19.27 2.41 11.62
CA GLY A 207 18.89 3.34 10.55
C GLY A 207 20.01 3.51 9.51
N THR A 208 21.27 3.65 9.96
CA THR A 208 22.42 3.75 9.06
C THR A 208 22.63 2.47 8.27
N ALA A 209 22.54 1.31 8.91
CA ALA A 209 22.63 0.02 8.23
C ALA A 209 21.54 -0.12 7.16
N MET A 210 20.28 0.19 7.49
CA MET A 210 19.17 0.17 6.54
C MET A 210 19.39 1.14 5.38
N ALA A 211 19.83 2.37 5.65
CA ALA A 211 20.14 3.36 4.62
C ALA A 211 21.24 2.86 3.65
N LEU A 212 22.28 2.20 4.17
CA LEU A 212 23.32 1.60 3.33
C LEU A 212 22.77 0.47 2.47
N PHE A 213 22.02 -0.48 3.04
CA PHE A 213 21.41 -1.59 2.30
C PHE A 213 20.48 -1.11 1.20
N VAL A 214 19.54 -0.20 1.52
CA VAL A 214 18.62 0.40 0.55
C VAL A 214 19.39 1.20 -0.50
N GLY A 215 20.41 1.95 -0.08
CA GLY A 215 21.30 2.70 -0.98
C GLY A 215 21.95 1.81 -2.05
N THR A 216 22.37 0.59 -1.70
CA THR A 216 22.93 -0.35 -2.69
C THR A 216 21.97 -0.68 -3.83
N VAL A 217 20.66 -0.63 -3.57
CA VAL A 217 19.61 -0.89 -4.56
C VAL A 217 19.28 0.38 -5.35
N ILE A 218 19.02 1.49 -4.66
CA ILE A 218 18.56 2.75 -5.27
C ILE A 218 19.62 3.35 -6.21
N PHE A 219 20.90 3.36 -5.84
CA PHE A 219 21.96 3.92 -6.69
C PHE A 219 22.13 3.19 -8.03
N GLY A 220 21.56 1.99 -8.18
CA GLY A 220 21.53 1.27 -9.46
C GLY A 220 20.40 1.67 -10.40
N GLY A 221 19.53 2.60 -10.02
CA GLY A 221 18.39 3.07 -10.81
C GLY A 221 17.29 2.02 -11.01
N ILE A 222 16.31 2.34 -11.87
CA ILE A 222 15.08 1.55 -12.03
C ILE A 222 15.36 0.10 -12.48
N LYS A 223 16.43 -0.14 -13.25
CA LYS A 223 16.82 -1.49 -13.67
C LYS A 223 17.26 -2.36 -12.48
N ARG A 224 18.02 -1.80 -11.53
CA ARG A 224 18.43 -2.53 -10.31
C ARG A 224 17.24 -2.73 -9.37
N ILE A 225 16.44 -1.69 -9.19
CA ILE A 225 15.19 -1.76 -8.38
C ILE A 225 14.29 -2.88 -8.92
N GLY A 226 13.99 -2.89 -10.22
CA GLY A 226 13.17 -3.92 -10.86
C GLY A 226 13.75 -5.33 -10.71
N LYS A 227 15.07 -5.49 -10.82
CA LYS A 227 15.73 -6.81 -10.67
C LYS A 227 15.68 -7.32 -9.23
N VAL A 228 15.84 -6.45 -8.24
CA VAL A 228 15.74 -6.81 -6.82
C VAL A 228 14.29 -7.11 -6.46
N ALA A 229 13.36 -6.22 -6.82
CA ALA A 229 11.94 -6.37 -6.56
C ALA A 229 11.36 -7.65 -7.18
N ALA A 230 11.71 -7.96 -8.43
CA ALA A 230 11.26 -9.18 -9.12
C ALA A 230 11.71 -10.50 -8.46
N ARG A 231 12.67 -10.46 -7.54
CA ARG A 231 13.08 -11.63 -6.74
C ARG A 231 12.50 -11.57 -5.34
N LEU A 232 12.56 -10.41 -4.71
CA LEU A 232 12.19 -10.22 -3.31
C LEU A 232 10.67 -10.28 -3.12
N VAL A 233 9.89 -9.60 -3.96
CA VAL A 233 8.42 -9.51 -3.80
C VAL A 233 7.76 -10.88 -3.92
N PRO A 234 8.00 -11.70 -4.96
CA PRO A 234 7.39 -13.03 -5.03
C PRO A 234 7.80 -13.94 -3.88
N PHE A 235 9.08 -13.88 -3.47
CA PHE A 235 9.56 -14.66 -2.33
C PHE A 235 8.84 -14.27 -1.03
N MET A 236 8.74 -12.96 -0.77
CA MET A 236 8.06 -12.42 0.42
C MET A 236 6.57 -12.78 0.42
N VAL A 237 5.87 -12.64 -0.69
CA VAL A 237 4.44 -12.99 -0.79
C VAL A 237 4.21 -14.49 -0.56
N LEU A 238 5.08 -15.35 -1.12
CA LEU A 238 4.99 -16.81 -0.92
C LEU A 238 5.32 -17.22 0.52
N LEU A 239 6.35 -16.62 1.11
CA LEU A 239 6.72 -16.87 2.51
C LEU A 239 5.60 -16.45 3.45
N TYR A 240 5.12 -15.22 3.31
CA TYR A 240 4.01 -14.68 4.10
C TYR A 240 2.74 -15.52 3.91
N GLY A 241 2.37 -15.81 2.66
CA GLY A 241 1.21 -16.65 2.34
C GLY A 241 1.32 -18.05 2.92
N GLY A 242 2.50 -18.66 2.90
CA GLY A 242 2.75 -19.96 3.52
C GLY A 242 2.55 -19.94 5.04
N CYS A 243 3.13 -18.94 5.71
CA CYS A 243 2.97 -18.77 7.17
C CYS A 243 1.51 -18.48 7.52
N ALA A 244 0.85 -17.62 6.74
CA ALA A 244 -0.54 -17.29 6.91
C ALA A 244 -1.46 -18.50 6.81
N LEU A 245 -1.25 -19.36 5.80
CA LEU A 245 -2.03 -20.60 5.67
C LEU A 245 -1.88 -21.47 6.92
N VAL A 246 -0.67 -21.62 7.46
CA VAL A 246 -0.45 -22.36 8.71
C VAL A 246 -1.27 -21.77 9.86
N ILE A 247 -1.26 -20.45 10.04
CA ILE A 247 -2.02 -19.78 11.11
C ILE A 247 -3.54 -19.94 10.91
N LEU A 248 -4.02 -19.76 9.68
CA LEU A 248 -5.44 -19.92 9.36
C LEU A 248 -5.90 -21.38 9.51
N PHE A 249 -5.03 -22.36 9.26
CA PHE A 249 -5.34 -23.77 9.52
C PHE A 249 -5.40 -24.08 11.03
N THR A 250 -4.50 -23.50 11.84
CA THR A 250 -4.54 -23.68 13.30
C THR A 250 -5.75 -22.98 13.94
N HIS A 251 -6.27 -21.93 13.30
CA HIS A 251 -7.47 -21.17 13.72
C HIS A 251 -8.66 -21.39 12.77
N ALA A 252 -8.75 -22.55 12.12
CA ALA A 252 -9.73 -22.79 11.07
C ALA A 252 -11.19 -22.68 11.55
N ALA A 253 -11.45 -22.96 12.83
CA ALA A 253 -12.78 -22.85 13.42
C ALA A 253 -13.27 -21.39 13.49
N GLN A 254 -12.35 -20.44 13.68
CA GLN A 254 -12.63 -19.01 13.82
C GLN A 254 -12.73 -18.31 12.46
N VAL A 255 -12.17 -18.87 11.38
CA VAL A 255 -12.17 -18.24 10.05
C VAL A 255 -13.59 -17.94 9.52
N PRO A 256 -14.57 -18.86 9.57
CA PRO A 256 -15.94 -18.56 9.14
C PRO A 256 -16.57 -17.42 9.94
N GLU A 257 -16.35 -17.39 11.26
CA GLU A 257 -16.85 -16.34 12.15
C GLU A 257 -16.21 -14.99 11.82
N ALA A 258 -14.89 -14.95 11.58
CA ALA A 258 -14.18 -13.74 11.16
C ALA A 258 -14.76 -13.17 9.85
N ILE A 259 -15.07 -14.03 8.87
CA ILE A 259 -15.70 -13.59 7.61
C ILE A 259 -17.09 -13.00 7.88
N VAL A 260 -17.92 -13.68 8.67
CA VAL A 260 -19.26 -13.18 9.04
C VAL A 260 -19.15 -11.84 9.76
N LEU A 261 -18.18 -11.70 10.67
CA LEU A 261 -17.94 -10.47 11.42
C LEU A 261 -17.56 -9.31 10.49
N ILE A 262 -16.68 -9.54 9.50
CA ILE A 262 -16.33 -8.53 8.50
C ILE A 262 -17.59 -8.01 7.77
N PHE A 263 -18.44 -8.91 7.26
CA PHE A 263 -19.66 -8.50 6.56
C PHE A 263 -20.67 -7.84 7.48
N ARG A 264 -20.86 -8.37 8.69
CA ARG A 264 -21.79 -7.80 9.67
C ARG A 264 -21.36 -6.38 10.02
N ASP A 265 -20.15 -6.20 10.55
CA ASP A 265 -19.62 -4.91 11.00
C ASP A 265 -19.54 -3.87 9.86
N ALA A 266 -19.29 -4.32 8.62
CA ALA A 266 -19.25 -3.43 7.46
C ALA A 266 -20.58 -2.69 7.18
N PHE A 267 -21.70 -3.29 7.60
CA PHE A 267 -23.05 -2.76 7.40
C PHE A 267 -23.81 -2.50 8.71
N THR A 268 -23.31 -2.99 9.85
CA THR A 268 -23.85 -2.74 11.18
C THR A 268 -22.87 -1.88 11.97
N GLY A 269 -23.02 -0.56 11.90
CA GLY A 269 -22.86 0.25 13.10
C GLY A 269 -24.26 0.37 13.69
N ASP A 270 -24.47 0.10 14.99
CA ASP A 270 -25.78 0.32 15.63
C ASP A 270 -26.34 1.70 15.24
N ALA A 271 -27.31 1.69 14.34
CA ALA A 271 -27.64 2.83 13.50
C ALA A 271 -28.74 3.67 14.13
N VAL A 272 -28.41 4.89 14.58
CA VAL A 272 -29.36 6.02 14.55
C VAL A 272 -28.70 7.36 14.14
N ALA A 273 -27.36 7.49 14.13
CA ALA A 273 -26.68 8.69 13.63
C ALA A 273 -25.49 8.31 12.75
N GLY A 274 -25.53 8.64 11.45
CA GLY A 274 -24.61 8.18 10.40
C GLY A 274 -23.11 8.55 10.50
N GLY A 275 -22.58 8.80 11.70
CA GLY A 275 -21.16 9.06 11.95
C GLY A 275 -20.32 7.78 12.05
N VAL A 276 -20.84 6.71 12.66
CA VAL A 276 -20.07 5.46 12.89
C VAL A 276 -19.87 4.68 11.60
N LEU A 277 -20.93 4.43 10.82
CA LEU A 277 -20.81 3.77 9.51
C LEU A 277 -19.91 4.57 8.55
N GLY A 278 -20.01 5.90 8.59
CA GLY A 278 -19.12 6.79 7.83
C GLY A 278 -17.65 6.65 8.25
N ALA A 279 -17.38 6.43 9.53
CA ALA A 279 -16.02 6.18 10.03
C ALA A 279 -15.46 4.84 9.55
N VAL A 280 -16.25 3.75 9.58
CA VAL A 280 -15.84 2.43 9.06
C VAL A 280 -15.48 2.53 7.57
N ILE A 281 -16.36 3.16 6.77
CA ILE A 281 -16.15 3.37 5.33
C ILE A 281 -14.90 4.22 5.10
N SER A 282 -14.81 5.37 5.77
CA SER A 282 -13.70 6.32 5.61
C SER A 282 -12.37 5.68 5.98
N THR A 283 -12.31 4.95 7.09
CA THR A 283 -11.11 4.23 7.52
C THR A 283 -10.73 3.15 6.54
N GLY A 284 -11.67 2.31 6.09
CA GLY A 284 -11.43 1.29 5.08
C GLY A 284 -10.90 1.87 3.76
N VAL A 285 -11.53 2.94 3.25
CA VAL A 285 -11.09 3.60 2.01
C VAL A 285 -9.72 4.25 2.16
N ARG A 286 -9.47 5.00 3.24
CA ARG A 286 -8.17 5.63 3.49
C ARG A 286 -7.05 4.60 3.56
N ARG A 287 -7.29 3.48 4.25
CA ARG A 287 -6.31 2.42 4.42
C ARG A 287 -6.09 1.64 3.12
N ALA A 288 -7.12 1.37 2.34
CA ALA A 288 -6.95 0.76 1.03
C ALA A 288 -6.25 1.68 0.03
N ALA A 289 -6.55 2.97 0.02
CA ALA A 289 -5.86 3.94 -0.84
C ALA A 289 -4.36 4.03 -0.50
N PHE A 290 -4.00 3.94 0.78
CA PHE A 290 -2.60 3.85 1.21
C PHE A 290 -1.98 2.48 0.87
N SER A 291 -2.74 1.40 1.04
CA SER A 291 -2.31 0.01 0.80
C SER A 291 -1.94 -0.20 -0.66
N ASN A 292 -2.88 0.03 -1.58
CA ASN A 292 -2.68 -0.29 -2.99
C ASN A 292 -2.25 0.91 -3.84
N GLU A 293 -2.19 2.12 -3.29
CA GLU A 293 -1.84 3.37 -3.98
C GLU A 293 -2.74 3.78 -5.16
N ALA A 294 -3.88 3.12 -5.35
CA ALA A 294 -4.73 3.40 -6.51
C ALA A 294 -5.21 4.86 -6.48
N GLY A 295 -4.84 5.62 -7.52
CA GLY A 295 -5.18 7.04 -7.62
C GLY A 295 -4.15 8.00 -6.98
N MET A 296 -3.09 7.50 -6.34
CA MET A 296 -1.95 8.32 -5.89
C MET A 296 -0.98 8.66 -7.04
N GLY A 297 -0.94 7.83 -8.08
CA GLY A 297 -0.19 8.09 -9.32
C GLY A 297 1.31 7.74 -9.27
N THR A 298 1.84 7.35 -8.11
CA THR A 298 3.21 6.88 -7.91
C THR A 298 3.52 5.59 -8.65
N GLU A 299 2.59 4.63 -8.58
CA GLU A 299 2.58 3.37 -9.32
C GLU A 299 2.76 3.55 -10.84
N ALA A 300 2.17 4.61 -11.40
CA ALA A 300 2.18 4.88 -12.82
C ALA A 300 3.58 5.28 -13.30
N MET A 301 4.47 5.72 -12.40
CA MET A 301 5.88 5.95 -12.72
C MET A 301 6.62 4.63 -12.97
N ALA A 302 6.40 3.60 -12.14
CA ALA A 302 7.04 2.29 -12.31
C ALA A 302 6.55 1.58 -13.59
N HIS A 303 5.24 1.57 -13.81
CA HIS A 303 4.62 1.05 -15.02
C HIS A 303 4.96 1.90 -16.27
N GLY A 304 5.20 3.20 -16.06
CA GLY A 304 5.72 4.12 -17.07
C GLY A 304 7.10 3.72 -17.63
N ALA A 305 7.90 2.96 -16.89
CA ALA A 305 9.21 2.45 -17.32
C ALA A 305 9.16 1.07 -18.01
N ALA A 306 7.98 0.44 -18.12
CA ALA A 306 7.83 -0.89 -18.68
C ALA A 306 8.13 -0.97 -20.19
N LYS A 307 8.77 -2.04 -20.64
CA LYS A 307 9.03 -2.32 -22.06
C LYS A 307 7.74 -2.73 -22.76
N THR A 308 7.11 -1.77 -23.43
CA THR A 308 5.90 -2.00 -24.23
C THR A 308 5.62 -0.81 -25.13
N LYS A 309 5.06 -1.10 -26.31
CA LYS A 309 4.42 -0.11 -27.19
C LYS A 309 2.90 -0.04 -27.06
N GLU A 310 2.30 -1.03 -26.37
CA GLU A 310 0.85 -1.16 -26.22
C GLU A 310 0.42 -0.71 -24.81
N PRO A 311 -0.21 0.47 -24.67
CA PRO A 311 -0.58 1.01 -23.35
C PRO A 311 -1.55 0.14 -22.56
N ILE A 312 -2.45 -0.54 -23.26
CA ILE A 312 -3.47 -1.39 -22.64
C ILE A 312 -2.84 -2.63 -22.00
N ARG A 313 -1.74 -3.17 -22.55
CA ARG A 313 -1.03 -4.30 -21.94
C ARG A 313 -0.52 -3.94 -20.55
N GLU A 314 0.06 -2.75 -20.41
CA GLU A 314 0.56 -2.31 -19.11
C GLU A 314 -0.57 -2.00 -18.13
N GLY A 315 -1.65 -1.37 -18.58
CA GLY A 315 -2.83 -1.14 -17.74
C GLY A 315 -3.41 -2.45 -17.18
N LEU A 316 -3.48 -3.50 -18.02
CA LEU A 316 -3.93 -4.83 -17.59
C LEU A 316 -2.99 -5.47 -16.55
N VAL A 317 -1.68 -5.26 -16.68
CA VAL A 317 -0.70 -5.74 -15.69
C VAL A 317 -0.81 -4.93 -14.39
N ALA A 318 -0.92 -3.61 -14.47
CA ALA A 318 -0.98 -2.73 -13.31
C ALA A 318 -2.21 -2.97 -12.42
N MET A 319 -3.36 -3.30 -13.01
CA MET A 319 -4.56 -3.64 -12.23
C MET A 319 -4.40 -4.93 -11.39
N LEU A 320 -3.38 -5.75 -11.63
CA LEU A 320 -3.07 -6.87 -10.73
C LEU A 320 -2.51 -6.39 -9.38
N GLY A 321 -2.01 -5.15 -9.30
CA GLY A 321 -1.48 -4.54 -8.08
C GLY A 321 -2.48 -4.59 -6.92
N PRO A 322 -3.62 -3.88 -7.00
CA PRO A 322 -4.65 -3.90 -5.94
C PRO A 322 -5.22 -5.29 -5.65
N MET A 323 -5.26 -6.17 -6.65
CA MET A 323 -5.70 -7.55 -6.47
C MET A 323 -4.73 -8.33 -5.56
N ILE A 324 -3.44 -8.34 -5.88
CA ILE A 324 -2.43 -9.06 -5.10
C ILE A 324 -2.32 -8.43 -3.71
N ASP A 325 -2.26 -7.11 -3.67
CA ASP A 325 -2.05 -6.38 -2.44
C ASP A 325 -3.24 -6.46 -1.48
N THR A 326 -4.39 -5.90 -1.88
CA THR A 326 -5.50 -5.72 -0.95
C THR A 326 -6.44 -6.92 -0.92
N LEU A 327 -6.78 -7.49 -2.08
CA LEU A 327 -7.74 -8.61 -2.12
C LEU A 327 -7.13 -9.93 -1.64
N ILE A 328 -5.81 -10.11 -1.79
CA ILE A 328 -5.12 -11.33 -1.34
C ILE A 328 -4.35 -11.06 -0.05
N VAL A 329 -3.28 -10.24 -0.08
CA VAL A 329 -2.40 -10.09 1.09
C VAL A 329 -3.13 -9.46 2.28
N CYS A 330 -3.77 -8.31 2.11
CA CYS A 330 -4.50 -7.67 3.22
C CYS A 330 -5.67 -8.49 3.75
N THR A 331 -6.39 -9.21 2.88
CA THR A 331 -7.44 -10.15 3.31
C THR A 331 -6.88 -11.22 4.22
N ILE A 332 -5.77 -11.83 3.81
CA ILE A 332 -5.09 -12.86 4.60
C ILE A 332 -4.62 -12.27 5.94
N THR A 333 -4.00 -11.07 5.94
CA THR A 333 -3.61 -10.37 7.17
C THR A 333 -4.81 -10.14 8.09
N GLY A 334 -5.92 -9.62 7.57
CA GLY A 334 -7.12 -9.33 8.34
C GLY A 334 -7.73 -10.60 8.94
N LEU A 335 -7.79 -11.69 8.17
CA LEU A 335 -8.26 -12.98 8.68
C LEU A 335 -7.36 -13.54 9.78
N ILE A 336 -6.03 -13.42 9.67
CA ILE A 336 -5.11 -13.82 10.75
C ILE A 336 -5.39 -13.02 12.02
N ILE A 337 -5.52 -11.70 11.92
CA ILE A 337 -5.75 -10.81 13.06
C ILE A 337 -7.09 -11.13 13.74
N LEU A 338 -8.15 -11.30 12.95
CA LEU A 338 -9.49 -11.59 13.48
C LEU A 338 -9.57 -13.00 14.07
N SER A 339 -9.05 -14.02 13.38
CA SER A 339 -9.13 -15.42 13.83
C SER A 339 -8.29 -15.72 15.07
N THR A 340 -7.20 -14.98 15.29
CA THR A 340 -6.36 -15.10 16.51
C THR A 340 -6.88 -14.27 17.69
N GLY A 341 -7.87 -13.40 17.48
CA GLY A 341 -8.48 -12.57 18.52
C GLY A 341 -7.56 -11.49 19.10
N VAL A 342 -6.37 -11.26 18.55
CA VAL A 342 -5.40 -10.27 19.08
C VAL A 342 -5.94 -8.84 19.06
N TRP A 343 -6.85 -8.54 18.14
CA TRP A 343 -7.44 -7.23 17.93
C TRP A 343 -8.37 -6.78 19.07
N GLU A 344 -8.87 -7.70 19.89
CA GLU A 344 -9.74 -7.41 21.04
C GLU A 344 -8.94 -6.94 22.26
N SER A 345 -7.67 -7.33 22.35
CA SER A 345 -6.79 -7.04 23.49
C SER A 345 -6.02 -5.74 23.38
N THR A 346 -6.16 -5.01 22.27
CA THR A 346 -5.41 -3.78 22.02
C THR A 346 -6.23 -2.55 22.41
N GLY A 347 -5.71 -1.72 23.32
CA GLY A 347 -6.34 -0.45 23.71
C GLY A 347 -6.32 0.59 22.59
N ASP A 348 -6.61 1.86 22.90
CA ASP A 348 -6.91 2.92 21.93
C ASP A 348 -5.82 3.26 20.90
N ASN A 349 -4.58 2.74 21.01
CA ASN A 349 -3.47 3.08 20.12
C ASN A 349 -2.56 1.87 19.79
N PRO A 350 -3.04 0.90 18.99
CA PRO A 350 -2.24 -0.25 18.61
C PRO A 350 -1.20 0.13 17.56
N ASP A 351 0.06 -0.20 17.82
CA ASP A 351 1.06 -0.25 16.75
C ASP A 351 0.73 -1.45 15.85
N GLY A 352 0.24 -1.17 14.65
CA GLY A 352 -0.34 -2.19 13.78
C GLY A 352 0.60 -3.34 13.42
N VAL A 353 1.90 -3.07 13.29
CA VAL A 353 2.86 -4.14 12.97
C VAL A 353 3.06 -5.09 14.15
N LEU A 354 3.04 -4.56 15.38
CA LEU A 354 3.19 -5.35 16.59
C LEU A 354 1.96 -6.24 16.81
N LEU A 355 0.77 -5.73 16.49
CA LEU A 355 -0.44 -6.55 16.54
C LEU A 355 -0.35 -7.76 15.59
N THR A 356 0.18 -7.54 14.39
CA THR A 356 0.39 -8.65 13.45
C THR A 356 1.48 -9.60 13.95
N ALA A 357 2.55 -9.06 14.55
CA ALA A 357 3.60 -9.87 15.19
C ALA A 357 3.05 -10.74 16.33
N GLU A 358 2.12 -10.22 17.13
CA GLU A 358 1.43 -10.98 18.16
C GLU A 358 0.59 -12.11 17.55
N ALA A 359 -0.16 -11.83 16.48
CA ALA A 359 -0.93 -12.87 15.78
C ALA A 359 -0.03 -13.97 15.23
N PHE A 360 1.13 -13.61 14.66
CA PHE A 360 2.15 -14.56 14.20
C PHE A 360 2.76 -15.35 15.35
N THR A 361 2.98 -14.73 16.51
CA THR A 361 3.50 -15.40 17.71
C THR A 361 2.49 -16.41 18.26
N LYS A 362 1.19 -16.07 18.28
CA LYS A 362 0.12 -16.99 18.69
C LYS A 362 -0.04 -18.15 17.71
N GLY A 363 0.01 -17.87 16.40
CA GLY A 363 -0.24 -18.85 15.36
C GLY A 363 0.94 -19.78 15.04
N ILE A 364 2.17 -19.28 15.12
CA ILE A 364 3.42 -20.05 14.93
C ILE A 364 4.36 -19.71 16.10
N PRO A 365 4.26 -20.43 17.23
CA PRO A 365 5.09 -20.17 18.39
C PRO A 365 6.58 -20.21 18.04
N VAL A 366 7.35 -19.29 18.63
CA VAL A 366 8.80 -19.11 18.43
C VAL A 366 9.21 -18.61 17.04
N ALA A 367 8.80 -19.27 15.96
CA ALA A 367 9.25 -18.94 14.60
C ALA A 367 8.46 -17.79 13.95
N GLY A 368 7.22 -17.54 14.36
CA GLY A 368 6.32 -16.55 13.76
C GLY A 368 6.93 -15.16 13.57
N PRO A 369 7.47 -14.52 14.63
CA PRO A 369 8.12 -13.22 14.54
C PRO A 369 9.33 -13.12 13.60
N TYR A 370 10.03 -14.23 13.35
CA TYR A 370 11.20 -14.24 12.46
C TYR A 370 10.81 -14.44 10.99
N LEU A 371 9.65 -15.07 10.77
CA LEU A 371 9.09 -15.34 9.44
C LEU A 371 8.28 -14.15 8.91
N LEU A 372 7.70 -13.34 9.82
CA LEU A 372 7.08 -12.04 9.53
C LEU A 372 8.15 -11.00 9.19
#